data_AF-A0A6L6G798-F1
#
_entry.id   AF-A0A6L6G798-F1
#
_cell.length_a   1.000
_cell.length_b   1.000
_cell.length_c   1.000
_cell.angle_alpha   90.00
_cell.angle_beta   90.00
_cell.angle_gamma   90.00
#
_symmetry.space_group_name_H-M   'P 1'
#
loop_
_entity.id
_entity.type
_entity.pdbx_description
1 polymer ?
#
loop_
_entity_poly.entity_id
_entity_poly.type
_entity_poly.pdbx_seq_one_letter_code
_entity_poly.pdbx_strand_id
1 'polypeptide(L)'
;MTTDLSIYEFAGIFPTTAPDKSITACNVRLRTSDGWEFPIVLPAEFYEKTQAEIITECDKIIYQRLFPNRAEDEKFKELTEQIELSKAQQAKTELMLKAMSETLNEIIATTLPAEAPADETTTTV
;
A
#
# COMPACT_ATOMS: atom_id res chain seq x y z
N MET A 1 1.24 -4.82 22.10
CA MET A 1 2.16 -5.95 22.29
C MET A 1 3.56 -5.38 22.10
N THR A 2 4.25 -5.09 23.20
CA THR A 2 5.64 -4.64 23.15
C THR A 2 6.47 -5.90 22.99
N THR A 3 6.93 -6.18 21.77
CA THR A 3 7.91 -7.24 21.54
C THR A 3 9.19 -6.79 22.22
N ASP A 4 9.50 -7.40 23.36
CA ASP A 4 10.75 -7.16 24.04
C ASP A 4 11.85 -7.65 23.11
N LEU A 5 12.67 -6.72 22.58
CA LEU A 5 13.79 -7.00 21.68
C LEU A 5 14.89 -7.86 22.35
N SER A 6 14.67 -8.31 23.59
CA SER A 6 15.60 -9.05 24.45
C SER A 6 15.72 -10.55 24.15
N ILE A 7 14.87 -11.11 23.27
CA ILE A 7 14.86 -12.57 23.00
C ILE A 7 15.96 -12.97 22.00
N TYR A 8 16.40 -12.05 21.14
CA TYR A 8 17.36 -12.31 20.07
C TYR A 8 18.60 -11.42 20.19
N GLU A 9 19.76 -12.05 20.25
CA GLU A 9 21.07 -11.41 20.09
C GLU A 9 21.43 -11.36 18.60
N PHE A 10 21.87 -10.20 18.12
CA PHE A 10 22.42 -10.07 16.78
C PHE A 10 23.79 -10.73 16.72
N ALA A 11 23.89 -11.89 16.06
CA ALA A 11 25.13 -12.66 15.99
C ALA A 11 26.04 -12.21 14.83
N GLY A 12 25.48 -11.64 13.76
CA GLY A 12 26.27 -11.07 12.67
C GLY A 12 25.50 -10.87 11.37
N ILE A 13 26.15 -10.18 10.44
CA ILE A 13 25.66 -9.84 9.10
C ILE A 13 26.73 -10.14 8.06
N PHE A 14 26.35 -10.83 7.00
CA PHE A 14 27.27 -11.29 5.95
C PHE A 14 26.68 -11.00 4.57
N PRO A 15 27.39 -10.25 3.71
CA PRO A 15 26.89 -9.94 2.37
C PRO A 15 27.03 -11.16 1.46
N THR A 16 25.98 -11.45 0.68
CA THR A 16 26.09 -12.29 -0.51
C THR A 16 26.55 -11.40 -1.65
N THR A 17 27.66 -11.77 -2.30
CA THR A 17 28.21 -11.01 -3.42
C THR A 17 28.07 -11.79 -4.73
N ALA A 18 27.74 -11.06 -5.80
CA ALA A 18 27.79 -11.58 -7.16
C ALA A 18 29.24 -11.61 -7.69
N PRO A 19 29.51 -12.25 -8.85
CA PRO A 19 30.85 -12.30 -9.43
C PRO A 19 31.48 -10.93 -9.73
N ASP A 20 30.64 -9.90 -9.92
CA ASP A 20 31.03 -8.51 -10.11
C ASP A 20 31.31 -7.75 -8.78
N LYS A 21 31.25 -8.45 -7.65
CA LYS A 21 31.39 -7.94 -6.27
C LYS A 21 30.25 -7.03 -5.81
N SER A 22 29.15 -6.93 -6.56
CA SER A 22 27.93 -6.27 -6.07
C SER A 22 27.29 -7.09 -4.96
N ILE A 23 26.71 -6.43 -3.95
CA ILE A 23 25.98 -7.10 -2.87
C ILE A 23 24.56 -7.39 -3.38
N THR A 24 24.17 -8.67 -3.42
CA THR A 24 22.85 -9.09 -3.91
C THR A 24 21.89 -9.44 -2.78
N ALA A 25 22.41 -9.81 -1.61
CA ALA A 25 21.61 -10.12 -0.44
C ALA A 25 22.42 -9.93 0.84
N CYS A 26 21.71 -9.89 1.96
CA CYS A 26 22.26 -9.70 3.28
C CYS A 26 21.84 -10.90 4.16
N ASN A 27 22.81 -11.72 4.61
CA ASN A 27 22.53 -12.83 5.52
C ASN A 27 22.72 -12.36 6.94
N VAL A 28 21.62 -12.30 7.69
CA VAL A 28 21.60 -11.96 9.11
C VAL A 28 21.50 -13.24 9.92
N ARG A 29 22.32 -13.34 10.97
CA ARG A 29 22.18 -14.39 11.99
C ARG A 29 21.68 -13.76 13.28
N LEU A 30 20.55 -14.24 13.75
CA LEU A 30 20.05 -13.97 15.09
C LEU A 30 20.27 -15.21 15.96
N ARG A 31 20.58 -15.01 17.24
CA ARG A 31 20.77 -16.08 18.22
C ARG A 31 19.84 -15.87 19.40
N THR A 32 19.16 -16.91 19.86
CA THR A 32 18.38 -16.83 21.11
C THR A 32 19.26 -17.06 22.33
N SER A 33 18.78 -16.69 23.51
CA SER A 33 19.42 -17.01 24.80
C SER A 33 19.75 -18.51 24.97
N ASP A 34 18.93 -19.36 24.36
CA ASP A 34 19.04 -20.82 24.41
C ASP A 34 20.05 -21.36 23.37
N GLY A 35 20.72 -20.49 22.61
CA GLY A 35 21.77 -20.84 21.66
C GLY A 35 21.30 -21.23 20.26
N TRP A 36 20.01 -21.10 19.95
CA TRP A 36 19.48 -21.40 18.61
C TRP A 36 19.79 -20.26 17.64
N GLU A 37 20.33 -20.59 16.46
CA GLU A 37 20.63 -19.62 15.41
C GLU A 37 19.54 -19.62 14.33
N PHE A 38 19.02 -18.43 14.03
CA PHE A 38 18.07 -18.17 12.97
C PHE A 38 18.77 -17.43 11.83
N PRO A 39 19.10 -18.13 10.71
CA PRO A 39 19.59 -17.48 9.51
C PRO A 39 18.42 -16.85 8.75
N ILE A 40 18.52 -15.55 8.48
CA ILE A 40 17.53 -14.76 7.75
C ILE A 40 18.23 -14.09 6.57
N VAL A 41 17.64 -14.19 5.39
CA VAL A 41 18.14 -13.51 4.19
C VAL A 41 17.29 -12.27 3.96
N LEU A 42 17.92 -11.10 4.07
CA LEU A 42 17.34 -9.81 3.76
C LEU A 42 17.82 -9.32 2.39
N PRO A 43 17.09 -8.39 1.75
CA PRO A 43 17.55 -7.71 0.55
C PRO A 43 18.88 -6.97 0.76
N ALA A 44 19.63 -6.74 -0.33
CA ALA A 44 20.96 -6.11 -0.29
C ALA A 44 20.98 -4.74 0.40
N GLU A 45 19.91 -3.96 0.25
CA GLU A 45 19.74 -2.63 0.85
C GLU A 45 19.84 -2.64 2.39
N PHE A 46 19.53 -3.77 3.04
CA PHE A 46 19.64 -3.92 4.48
C PHE A 46 21.06 -4.09 4.99
N TYR A 47 22.05 -4.26 4.11
CA TYR A 47 23.44 -4.31 4.51
C TYR A 47 23.95 -2.97 5.06
N GLU A 48 23.42 -1.86 4.55
CA GLU A 48 23.80 -0.50 4.94
C GLU A 48 22.87 0.11 6.01
N LYS A 49 21.83 -0.63 6.42
CA LYS A 49 20.81 -0.19 7.37
C LYS A 49 21.29 -0.26 8.82
N THR A 50 20.60 0.45 9.70
CA THR A 50 20.89 0.38 11.13
C THR A 50 20.50 -0.97 11.71
N GLN A 51 21.20 -1.41 12.76
CA GLN A 51 20.92 -2.68 13.44
C GLN A 51 19.45 -2.78 13.91
N ALA A 52 18.86 -1.68 14.37
CA ALA A 52 17.46 -1.65 14.80
C ALA A 52 16.48 -1.91 13.66
N GLU A 53 16.71 -1.31 12.47
CA GLU A 53 15.89 -1.57 11.28
C GLU A 53 16.00 -3.04 10.84
N ILE A 54 17.21 -3.59 10.88
CA ILE A 54 17.46 -5.00 10.52
C ILE A 54 16.73 -5.94 11.47
N ILE A 55 16.83 -5.72 12.79
CA ILE A 55 16.16 -6.56 13.80
C ILE A 55 14.64 -6.49 13.62
N THR A 56 14.10 -5.30 13.32
CA THR A 56 12.65 -5.11 13.11
C THR A 56 12.14 -5.93 11.93
N GLU A 57 12.85 -5.94 10.80
CA GLU A 57 12.46 -6.76 9.65
C GLU A 57 12.65 -8.26 9.90
N CYS A 58 13.74 -8.64 10.57
CA CYS A 58 13.96 -10.02 10.97
C CYS A 58 12.83 -10.54 11.88
N ASP A 59 12.35 -9.74 12.84
CA ASP A 59 11.26 -10.12 13.73
C ASP A 59 9.95 -10.34 12.95
N LYS A 60 9.64 -9.48 11.98
CA LYS A 60 8.49 -9.68 11.08
C LYS A 60 8.59 -10.98 10.30
N ILE A 61 9.77 -11.31 9.77
CA ILE A 61 10.00 -12.55 9.02
C ILE A 61 9.87 -13.77 9.94
N ILE A 62 10.44 -13.71 11.15
CA ILE A 62 10.31 -14.76 12.16
C ILE A 62 8.85 -14.96 12.53
N TYR A 63 8.12 -13.88 12.80
CA TYR A 63 6.69 -13.93 13.11
C TYR A 63 5.87 -14.56 11.98
N GLN A 64 6.11 -14.14 10.73
CA GLN A 64 5.48 -14.74 9.55
C GLN A 64 5.78 -16.24 9.43
N ARG A 65 7.00 -16.66 9.74
CA ARG A 65 7.41 -18.07 9.67
C ARG A 65 6.85 -18.92 10.81
N LEU A 66 6.71 -18.35 12.01
CA LEU A 66 6.16 -19.03 13.18
C LEU A 66 4.62 -19.10 13.15
N PHE A 67 3.96 -18.08 12.58
CA PHE A 67 2.51 -17.95 12.57
C PHE A 67 1.96 -17.65 11.17
N PRO A 68 2.18 -18.53 10.17
CA PRO A 68 1.83 -18.25 8.78
C PRO A 68 0.34 -17.93 8.61
N ASN A 69 -0.54 -18.74 9.22
CA ASN A 69 -1.99 -18.53 9.11
C ASN A 69 -2.45 -17.18 9.69
N ARG A 70 -1.89 -16.75 10.83
CA ARG A 70 -2.26 -15.46 11.44
C ARG A 70 -1.68 -14.28 10.68
N ALA A 71 -0.42 -14.39 10.23
CA ALA A 71 0.23 -13.34 9.48
C ALA A 71 -0.41 -13.13 8.10
N GLU A 72 -0.90 -14.20 7.47
CA GLU A 72 -1.71 -14.12 6.26
C GLU A 72 -3.07 -13.48 6.54
N ASP A 73 -3.80 -13.95 7.56
CA ASP A 73 -5.11 -13.37 7.93
C ASP A 73 -5.01 -11.86 8.23
N GLU A 74 -3.96 -11.40 8.91
CA GLU A 74 -3.71 -9.98 9.19
C GLU A 74 -3.42 -9.18 7.91
N LYS A 75 -2.56 -9.69 7.01
CA LYS A 75 -2.27 -9.04 5.73
C LYS A 75 -3.49 -8.99 4.81
N PHE A 76 -4.28 -10.07 4.76
CA PHE A 76 -5.51 -10.11 3.99
C PHE A 76 -6.56 -9.15 4.55
N LYS A 77 -6.65 -9.03 5.87
CA LYS A 77 -7.54 -8.04 6.50
C LYS A 77 -7.15 -6.61 6.15
N GLU A 78 -5.87 -6.25 6.27
CA GLU A 78 -5.38 -4.91 5.92
C GLU A 78 -5.61 -4.60 4.44
N LEU A 79 -5.35 -5.56 3.55
CA LEU A 79 -5.61 -5.40 2.12
C LEU A 79 -7.11 -5.25 1.81
N THR A 80 -7.97 -5.99 2.50
CA THR A 80 -9.43 -5.90 2.33
C THR A 80 -9.95 -4.55 2.78
N GLU A 81 -9.49 -4.03 3.92
CA GLU A 81 -9.85 -2.69 4.40
C GLU A 81 -9.44 -1.59 3.42
N GLN A 82 -8.23 -1.68 2.83
CA GLN A 82 -7.80 -0.72 1.80
C GLN A 82 -8.64 -0.80 0.52
N ILE A 83 -9.04 -1.99 0.09
CA ILE A 83 -9.92 -2.18 -1.07
C ILE A 83 -11.32 -1.61 -0.79
N GLU A 84 -11.87 -1.85 0.39
CA GLU A 84 -13.17 -1.29 0.79
C GLU A 84 -13.14 0.24 0.85
N LEU A 85 -12.09 0.82 1.43
CA LEU A 85 -11.87 2.27 1.42
C LEU A 85 -11.78 2.82 0.00
N SER A 86 -11.00 2.19 -0.88
CA SER A 86 -10.86 2.59 -2.28
C SER A 86 -12.20 2.53 -3.03
N LYS A 87 -12.97 1.45 -2.86
CA LYS A 87 -14.32 1.30 -3.43
C LYS A 87 -15.29 2.36 -2.90
N ALA A 88 -15.27 2.64 -1.61
CA ALA A 88 -16.10 3.68 -1.01
C ALA A 88 -15.73 5.08 -1.54
N GLN A 89 -14.44 5.32 -1.79
CA GLN A 89 -13.96 6.57 -2.38
C GLN A 89 -14.42 6.69 -3.84
N GLN A 90 -14.28 5.63 -4.65
CA GLN A 90 -14.77 5.59 -6.02
C GLN A 90 -16.29 5.82 -6.11
N ALA A 91 -17.08 5.15 -5.26
CA ALA A 91 -18.53 5.35 -5.22
C ALA A 91 -18.91 6.80 -4.86
N LYS A 92 -18.19 7.44 -3.92
CA LYS A 92 -18.39 8.85 -3.60
C LYS A 92 -18.02 9.76 -4.78
N THR A 93 -16.92 9.47 -5.47
CA THR A 93 -16.49 10.21 -6.65
C THR A 93 -17.51 10.09 -7.78
N GLU A 94 -18.04 8.90 -8.06
CA GLU A 94 -19.10 8.70 -9.06
C GLU A 94 -20.38 9.46 -8.72
N LEU A 95 -20.83 9.41 -7.46
CA LEU A 95 -21.98 10.18 -7.00
C LEU A 95 -21.75 11.68 -7.13
N MET A 96 -20.55 12.16 -6.80
CA MET A 96 -20.20 13.58 -6.91
C MET A 96 -20.09 14.03 -8.37
N LEU A 97 -19.53 13.20 -9.26
CA LEU A 97 -19.53 13.45 -10.70
C LEU A 97 -20.95 13.49 -11.27
N LYS A 98 -21.82 12.56 -10.85
CA LYS A 98 -23.21 12.52 -11.27
C LYS A 98 -23.97 13.76 -10.79
N ALA A 99 -23.83 14.11 -9.51
CA ALA A 99 -24.41 15.32 -8.96
C ALA A 99 -23.90 16.58 -9.66
N MET A 100 -22.59 16.69 -9.93
CA MET A 100 -22.04 17.81 -10.70
C MET A 100 -22.60 17.84 -12.13
N SER A 101 -22.74 16.70 -12.79
CA SER A 101 -23.31 16.64 -14.14
C SER A 101 -24.79 17.06 -14.16
N GLU A 102 -25.58 16.63 -13.19
CA GLU A 102 -26.98 17.03 -13.02
C GLU A 102 -27.08 18.53 -12.73
N THR A 103 -26.25 19.04 -11.82
CA THR A 103 -26.19 20.47 -11.48
C THR A 103 -25.78 21.31 -12.70
N LEU A 104 -24.79 20.87 -13.48
CA LEU A 104 -24.39 21.55 -14.72
C LEU A 104 -25.53 21.54 -15.74
N ASN A 105 -26.27 20.44 -15.85
CA ASN A 105 -27.39 20.33 -16.77
C ASN A 105 -28.57 21.24 -16.37
N GLU A 106 -28.86 21.36 -15.07
CA GLU A 106 -29.85 22.32 -14.53
C GLU A 106 -29.41 23.78 -14.73
N ILE A 107 -28.13 24.09 -14.53
CA ILE A 107 -27.59 25.43 -14.81
C ILE A 107 -27.71 25.75 -16.30
N ILE A 108 -27.39 24.80 -17.20
CA ILE A 108 -27.58 24.99 -18.65
C ILE A 108 -29.05 25.23 -18.99
N ALA A 109 -29.96 24.46 -18.40
CA ALA A 109 -31.40 24.62 -18.60
C ALA A 109 -31.97 25.95 -18.07
N THR A 110 -31.33 26.54 -17.05
CA THR A 110 -31.75 27.82 -16.44
C THR A 110 -31.03 29.04 -17.02
N THR A 111 -29.86 28.85 -17.64
CA THR A 111 -29.05 29.94 -18.22
C THR A 111 -29.22 30.12 -19.74
N LEU A 112 -29.79 29.14 -20.44
CA LEU A 112 -30.28 29.32 -21.80
C LEU A 112 -31.70 29.92 -21.73
N PRO A 113 -31.89 31.19 -22.12
CA PRO A 113 -33.25 31.72 -22.26
C PRO A 113 -33.98 30.89 -23.32
N ALA A 114 -35.23 30.54 -23.02
CA ALA A 114 -36.17 29.98 -23.97
C ALA A 114 -36.06 30.73 -25.29
N GLU A 115 -35.69 30.01 -26.35
CA GLU A 115 -35.74 30.50 -27.71
C GLU A 115 -37.17 31.02 -27.95
N ALA A 116 -37.24 32.30 -28.30
CA ALA A 116 -38.47 33.02 -28.60
C ALA A 116 -39.28 32.28 -29.69
N PRO A 117 -40.62 32.40 -29.70
CA PRO A 117 -41.46 31.68 -30.64
C PRO A 117 -41.08 32.00 -32.09
N ALA A 118 -41.13 30.97 -32.92
CA ALA A 118 -41.01 31.06 -34.37
C ALA A 118 -41.87 32.20 -34.92
N ASP A 119 -41.23 33.19 -35.54
CA ASP A 119 -41.89 34.14 -36.44
C ASP A 119 -41.22 34.02 -37.81
N GLU A 120 -41.71 33.07 -38.60
CA GLU A 120 -41.43 33.00 -40.03
C GLU A 120 -42.24 34.09 -40.74
N THR A 121 -41.72 35.31 -40.78
CA THR A 121 -42.12 36.29 -41.78
C THR A 121 -41.30 36.07 -43.06
N THR A 122 -41.78 35.15 -43.91
CA THR A 122 -41.39 35.14 -45.33
C THR A 122 -42.61 35.53 -46.16
N THR A 123 -42.64 36.81 -46.56
CA THR A 123 -43.57 37.38 -47.52
C THR A 123 -43.48 36.67 -48.86
N THR A 124 -44.60 36.14 -49.34
CA THR A 124 -44.83 35.78 -50.74
C THR A 124 -45.41 36.96 -51.52
N VAL A 125 -44.91 37.12 -52.76
CA VAL A 125 -45.35 37.95 -53.90
C VAL A 125 -44.81 39.39 -53.95
#